data_AF-A0A2M8SB93-F1
#
_entry.id   AF-A0A2M8SB93-F1
#
_cell.length_a   1.000
_cell.length_b   1.000
_cell.length_c   1.000
_cell.angle_alpha   90.00
_cell.angle_beta   90.00
_cell.angle_gamma   90.00
#
_symmetry.space_group_name_H-M   'P 1'
#
loop_
_entity.id
_entity.type
_entity.pdbx_description
1 polymer ?
#
loop_
_entity_poly.entity_id
_entity_poly.type
_entity_poly.pdbx_seq_one_letter_code
_entity_poly.pdbx_strand_id
1 'polypeptide(L)'
;TEMPRHAAKSFCCGAGGAQMWKEEEHGTQNVNKARFAEAKATGAETLAVGCPFCLTMMNDASKADGGEVQVKYVAELVAERLK
;
A
#
# COMPACT_ATOMS: atom_id res chain seq x y z
N THR A 1 -6.56 -14.92 -0.35
CA THR A 1 -5.50 -15.54 -1.20
C THR A 1 -4.36 -14.54 -1.35
N GLU A 2 -3.16 -14.96 -1.76
CA GLU A 2 -2.04 -14.02 -1.98
C GLU A 2 -2.31 -13.06 -3.17
N MET A 3 -1.67 -11.89 -3.19
CA MET A 3 -1.72 -10.94 -4.31
C MET A 3 -1.20 -11.59 -5.61
N PRO A 4 -1.75 -11.25 -6.79
CA PRO A 4 -1.33 -11.86 -8.06
C PRO A 4 0.15 -11.59 -8.40
N ARG A 5 0.68 -10.41 -8.05
CA ARG A 5 2.10 -10.05 -8.19
C ARG A 5 2.80 -10.04 -6.83
N HIS A 6 3.33 -11.19 -6.44
CA HIS A 6 4.08 -11.39 -5.19
C HIS A 6 5.51 -11.92 -5.46
N ALA A 7 6.32 -12.02 -4.40
CA ALA A 7 7.72 -12.47 -4.45
C ALA A 7 8.53 -11.73 -5.53
N ALA A 8 9.20 -12.45 -6.43
CA ALA A 8 10.03 -11.87 -7.50
C ALA A 8 9.24 -11.01 -8.51
N LYS A 9 7.90 -11.13 -8.56
CA LYS A 9 7.03 -10.33 -9.43
C LYS A 9 6.40 -9.14 -8.72
N SER A 10 6.72 -8.95 -7.44
CA SER A 10 6.23 -7.82 -6.64
C SER A 10 6.73 -6.48 -7.18
N PHE A 11 6.04 -5.40 -6.83
CA PHE A 11 6.43 -4.04 -7.20
C PHE A 11 6.19 -3.04 -6.05
N CYS A 12 6.79 -1.85 -6.19
CA CYS A 12 6.82 -0.80 -5.17
C CYS A 12 5.46 -0.10 -4.96
N CYS A 13 5.32 0.66 -3.88
CA CYS A 13 4.21 1.61 -3.66
C CYS A 13 4.27 2.85 -4.56
N GLY A 14 5.41 3.12 -5.20
CA GLY A 14 5.60 4.24 -6.12
C GLY A 14 6.24 5.50 -5.53
N ALA A 15 6.53 5.57 -4.22
CA ALA A 15 7.11 6.77 -3.60
C ALA A 15 8.65 6.86 -3.59
N GLY A 16 9.35 5.72 -3.70
CA GLY A 16 10.81 5.68 -3.60
C GLY A 16 11.51 6.45 -4.72
N GLY A 17 12.78 6.84 -4.52
CA GLY A 17 13.53 7.58 -5.56
C GLY A 17 12.96 8.98 -5.86
N ALA A 18 12.50 9.68 -4.81
CA ALA A 18 11.88 11.01 -4.86
C ALA A 18 10.57 11.11 -5.67
N GLN A 19 9.97 9.99 -6.08
CA GLN A 19 8.75 9.98 -6.88
C GLN A 19 7.54 10.59 -6.17
N MET A 20 7.50 10.56 -4.83
CA MET A 20 6.41 11.17 -4.05
C MET A 20 6.36 12.71 -4.17
N TRP A 21 7.46 13.37 -4.58
CA TRP A 21 7.57 14.84 -4.63
C TRP A 21 7.44 15.41 -6.04
N LYS A 22 7.06 14.59 -7.01
CA LYS A 22 6.85 14.98 -8.39
C LYS A 22 5.48 14.52 -8.85
N GLU A 23 5.05 15.08 -9.96
CA GLU A 23 3.89 14.58 -10.67
C GLU A 23 4.12 13.13 -11.14
N GLU A 24 3.02 12.42 -11.29
CA GLU A 24 3.04 11.03 -11.72
C GLU A 24 3.60 10.90 -13.14
N GLU A 25 4.36 9.83 -13.34
CA GLU A 25 4.87 9.48 -14.67
C GLU A 25 3.75 9.01 -15.59
N HIS A 26 3.99 9.13 -16.89
CA HIS A 26 3.08 8.65 -17.92
C HIS A 26 2.73 7.17 -17.71
N GLY A 27 1.44 6.85 -17.76
CA GLY A 27 0.94 5.51 -17.54
C GLY A 27 -0.58 5.46 -17.55
N THR A 28 -1.14 4.29 -17.27
CA THR A 28 -2.59 4.08 -17.23
C THR A 28 -3.17 4.18 -15.83
N GLN A 29 -2.34 4.15 -14.79
CA GLN A 29 -2.77 4.17 -13.39
C GLN A 29 -1.60 4.53 -12.46
N ASN A 30 -1.91 5.26 -11.37
CA ASN A 30 -1.03 5.49 -10.23
C ASN A 30 -0.52 4.15 -9.64
N VAL A 31 0.78 4.07 -9.36
CA VAL A 31 1.42 2.82 -8.88
C VAL A 31 0.83 2.36 -7.53
N ASN A 32 0.56 3.29 -6.62
CA ASN A 32 -0.04 2.98 -5.32
C ASN A 32 -1.45 2.39 -5.47
N LYS A 33 -2.30 2.96 -6.34
CA LYS A 33 -3.66 2.46 -6.60
C LYS A 33 -3.63 1.07 -7.23
N ALA A 34 -2.73 0.84 -8.18
CA ALA A 34 -2.56 -0.48 -8.79
C ALA A 34 -2.17 -1.55 -7.75
N ARG A 35 -1.25 -1.21 -6.84
CA ARG A 35 -0.81 -2.13 -5.77
C ARG A 35 -1.89 -2.34 -4.71
N PHE A 36 -2.59 -1.28 -4.33
CA PHE A 36 -3.67 -1.34 -3.36
C PHE A 36 -4.84 -2.18 -3.86
N ALA A 37 -5.20 -2.08 -5.14
CA ALA A 37 -6.24 -2.91 -5.73
C ALA A 37 -5.92 -4.42 -5.63
N GLU A 38 -4.65 -4.81 -5.81
CA GLU A 38 -4.23 -6.20 -5.59
C GLU A 38 -4.38 -6.62 -4.14
N ALA A 39 -3.98 -5.77 -3.19
CA ALA A 39 -4.14 -6.03 -1.77
C ALA A 39 -5.62 -6.16 -1.38
N LYS A 40 -6.49 -5.25 -1.83
CA LYS A 40 -7.94 -5.31 -1.58
C LYS A 40 -8.57 -6.57 -2.17
N ALA A 41 -8.19 -6.97 -3.38
CA ALA A 41 -8.69 -8.17 -4.03
C ALA A 41 -8.39 -9.48 -3.27
N THR A 42 -7.45 -9.47 -2.32
CA THR A 42 -7.20 -10.62 -1.44
C THR A 42 -8.31 -10.88 -0.43
N GLY A 43 -9.18 -9.88 -0.19
CA GLY A 43 -10.19 -9.87 0.88
C GLY A 43 -9.64 -9.42 2.24
N ALA A 44 -8.42 -8.90 2.31
CA ALA A 44 -7.83 -8.43 3.56
C ALA A 44 -8.47 -7.11 4.04
N GLU A 45 -8.87 -7.09 5.31
CA GLU A 45 -9.40 -5.88 5.97
C GLU A 45 -8.28 -4.94 6.46
N THR A 46 -7.07 -5.47 6.65
CA THR A 46 -5.90 -4.72 7.09
C THR A 46 -4.71 -4.99 6.18
N LEU A 47 -4.10 -3.92 5.67
CA LEU A 47 -2.86 -3.93 4.92
C LEU A 47 -1.70 -3.44 5.81
N ALA A 48 -0.82 -4.37 6.19
CA ALA A 48 0.37 -4.05 6.96
C ALA A 48 1.54 -3.58 6.07
N VAL A 49 2.23 -2.53 6.47
CA VAL A 49 3.40 -1.99 5.76
C VAL A 49 4.59 -1.75 6.70
N GLY A 50 5.81 -1.89 6.19
CA GLY A 50 7.06 -1.70 6.96
C GLY A 50 7.86 -0.45 6.60
N CYS A 51 7.28 0.49 5.83
CA CYS A 51 7.96 1.70 5.38
C CYS A 51 7.02 2.92 5.50
N PRO A 52 7.47 4.05 6.07
CA PRO A 52 6.64 5.26 6.19
C PRO A 52 6.07 5.77 4.87
N PHE A 53 6.83 5.66 3.78
CA PHE A 53 6.33 6.04 2.45
C PHE A 53 5.24 5.08 1.95
N CYS A 54 5.39 3.78 2.18
CA CYS A 54 4.32 2.83 1.88
C CYS A 54 3.06 3.13 2.69
N LEU A 55 3.21 3.54 3.96
CA LEU A 55 2.08 3.93 4.81
C LEU A 55 1.32 5.11 4.20
N THR A 56 2.02 6.18 3.82
CA THR A 56 1.40 7.34 3.17
C THR A 56 0.72 6.95 1.85
N MET A 57 1.44 6.27 0.95
CA MET A 57 0.94 5.94 -0.39
C MET A 57 -0.25 4.97 -0.37
N MET A 58 -0.22 3.97 0.51
CA MET A 58 -1.32 3.02 0.63
C MET A 58 -2.53 3.63 1.35
N ASN A 59 -2.31 4.51 2.34
CA ASN A 59 -3.41 5.25 2.94
C ASN A 59 -4.09 6.18 1.95
N ASP A 60 -3.33 6.86 1.10
CA ASP A 60 -3.88 7.68 0.02
C ASP A 60 -4.72 6.85 -0.95
N ALA A 61 -4.20 5.70 -1.39
CA ALA A 61 -4.95 4.77 -2.24
C ALA A 61 -6.21 4.23 -1.56
N SER A 62 -6.14 3.87 -0.27
CA SER A 62 -7.29 3.41 0.52
C SER A 62 -8.37 4.48 0.61
N LYS A 63 -8.00 5.73 0.95
CA LYS A 63 -8.93 6.85 1.02
C LYS A 63 -9.61 7.13 -0.33
N ALA A 64 -8.85 7.07 -1.42
CA ALA A 64 -9.40 7.22 -2.78
C ALA A 64 -10.37 6.10 -3.17
N ASP A 65 -10.25 4.92 -2.53
CA ASP A 65 -11.07 3.73 -2.74
C ASP A 65 -12.15 3.53 -1.66
N GLY A 66 -12.51 4.60 -0.92
CA GLY A 66 -13.60 4.59 0.06
C GLY A 66 -13.18 4.26 1.51
N GLY A 67 -11.90 3.92 1.74
CA GLY A 67 -11.31 3.84 3.08
C GLY A 67 -11.65 2.59 3.89
N GLU A 68 -12.14 1.52 3.23
CA GLU A 68 -12.56 0.28 3.91
C GLU A 68 -11.37 -0.51 4.45
N VAL A 69 -10.27 -0.60 3.68
CA VAL A 69 -9.07 -1.35 4.09
C VAL A 69 -8.19 -0.47 4.98
N GLN A 70 -7.95 -0.94 6.20
CA GLN A 70 -7.09 -0.25 7.17
C GLN A 70 -5.62 -0.44 6.82
N VAL A 71 -4.87 0.64 6.64
CA VAL A 71 -3.43 0.56 6.37
C VAL A 71 -2.68 0.87 7.65
N LYS A 72 -1.90 -0.11 8.14
CA LYS A 72 -1.16 0.00 9.40
C LYS A 72 0.32 -0.24 9.23
N TYR A 73 1.13 0.47 10.01
CA TYR A 73 2.55 0.19 10.11
C TYR A 73 2.77 -1.05 10.98
N VAL A 74 3.74 -1.91 10.63
CA VAL A 74 4.01 -3.16 11.39
C VAL A 74 4.28 -2.89 12.87
N ALA A 75 4.96 -1.79 13.22
CA ALA A 75 5.19 -1.45 14.62
C ALA A 75 3.91 -1.10 15.40
N GLU A 76 2.88 -0.55 14.75
CA GLU A 76 1.57 -0.31 15.38
C GLU A 76 0.90 -1.63 15.74
N LEU A 77 0.92 -2.58 14.81
CA LEU A 77 0.38 -3.93 15.02
C LEU A 77 1.09 -4.66 16.17
N VAL A 78 2.41 -4.52 16.26
CA VAL A 78 3.19 -5.07 17.39
C VAL A 78 2.81 -4.37 18.69
N ALA A 79 2.75 -3.03 18.70
CA ALA A 79 2.43 -2.25 19.90
C ALA A 79 1.04 -2.54 20.45
N GLU A 80 0.05 -2.81 19.59
CA GLU A 80 -1.31 -3.25 19.98
C GLU A 80 -1.33 -4.57 20.77
N ARG A 81 -0.25 -5.37 20.71
CA ARG A 81 -0.12 -6.67 21.37
C ARG A 81 0.85 -6.68 22.55
N LEU A 82 1.48 -5.55 22.88
CA LEU A 82 2.41 -5.43 24.02
C LEU A 82 1.70 -5.26 25.38
N LYS A 83 0.40 -5.55 25.47
CA LYS A 83 -0.40 -5.50 26.70
C LYS A 83 -0.82 -6.89 27.12
#